data_AF-A0A532DXS9-F1
#
_entry.id   AF-A0A532DXS9-F1
#
_cell.length_a   1.000
_cell.length_b   1.000
_cell.length_c   1.000
_cell.angle_alpha   90.00
_cell.angle_beta   90.00
_cell.angle_gamma   90.00
#
_symmetry.space_group_name_H-M   'P 1'
#
loop_
_entity.id
_entity.type
_entity.pdbx_description
1 polymer ?
#
loop_
_entity_poly.entity_id
_entity_poly.type
_entity_poly.pdbx_seq_one_letter_code
_entity_poly.pdbx_strand_id
1 'polypeptide(L)'
;IIHTVGPVWQGGGKGEAELLASCYRRSLEIAAAKDCRTVAFPAISTGVYRYPKDQATQIAVGTVSAFIGQSIVPETVIFCCFDEPTAELYQRVVAALGRM
;
A
#
# COMPACT_ATOMS: atom_id res chain seq x y z
N ILE A 1 -3.26 -11.77 -11.21
CA ILE A 1 -2.85 -11.74 -9.78
C ILE A 1 -1.37 -11.40 -9.71
N ILE A 2 -0.99 -10.43 -8.89
CA ILE A 2 0.42 -10.05 -8.66
C ILE A 2 0.77 -10.49 -7.24
N HIS A 3 1.78 -11.36 -7.12
CA HIS A 3 2.27 -11.82 -5.82
C HIS A 3 3.45 -10.95 -5.39
N THR A 4 3.40 -10.44 -4.16
CA THR A 4 4.51 -9.70 -3.53
C THR A 4 4.73 -10.22 -2.12
N VAL A 5 5.97 -10.21 -1.66
CA VAL A 5 6.35 -10.71 -0.33
C VAL A 5 6.66 -9.52 0.57
N GLY A 6 5.72 -9.20 1.46
CA GLY A 6 5.90 -8.14 2.45
C GLY A 6 6.98 -8.47 3.49
N PRO A 7 7.60 -7.46 4.12
CA PRO A 7 8.57 -7.69 5.17
C PRO A 7 7.89 -8.19 6.45
N VAL A 8 8.61 -9.03 7.21
CA VAL A 8 8.29 -9.32 8.62
C VAL A 8 8.74 -8.15 9.47
N TRP A 9 7.87 -7.64 10.34
CA TRP A 9 8.21 -6.56 11.26
C TRP A 9 9.23 -7.01 12.32
N GLN A 10 10.33 -6.27 12.43
CA GLN A 10 11.42 -6.54 13.38
C GLN A 10 11.84 -5.29 14.15
N GLY A 11 10.93 -4.33 14.32
CA GLY A 11 11.15 -3.10 15.09
C GLY A 11 11.49 -1.86 14.26
N GLY A 12 11.50 -1.94 12.92
CA GLY A 12 11.60 -0.78 12.02
C GLY A 12 13.02 -0.33 11.70
N GLY A 13 14.03 -0.92 12.34
CA GLY A 13 15.44 -0.59 12.15
C GLY A 13 16.17 -1.40 11.08
N LYS A 14 15.46 -2.28 10.34
CA LYS A 14 16.04 -3.21 9.36
C LYS A 14 15.59 -2.93 7.92
N GLY A 15 15.08 -1.72 7.67
CA GLY A 15 14.62 -1.30 6.35
C GLY A 15 13.22 -1.81 5.99
N GLU A 16 12.43 -2.25 6.97
CA GLU A 16 11.08 -2.78 6.73
C GLU A 16 10.18 -1.76 6.03
N ALA A 17 10.35 -0.47 6.32
CA ALA A 17 9.57 0.59 5.69
C ALA A 17 9.80 0.65 4.17
N GLU A 18 11.06 0.64 3.73
CA GLU A 18 11.38 0.67 2.29
C GLU A 18 11.00 -0.64 1.61
N LEU A 19 11.17 -1.79 2.29
CA LEU A 19 10.73 -3.08 1.74
C LEU A 19 9.21 -3.12 1.54
N LEU A 20 8.44 -2.58 2.48
CA LEU A 20 6.99 -2.48 2.34
C LEU A 20 6.59 -1.51 1.22
N ALA A 21 7.23 -0.35 1.13
CA ALA A 21 7.02 0.60 0.04
C ALA A 21 7.32 -0.05 -1.33
N SER A 22 8.44 -0.79 -1.42
CA SER A 22 8.82 -1.52 -2.62
C SER A 22 7.77 -2.56 -3.04
N CYS A 23 7.09 -3.23 -2.10
CA CYS A 23 6.01 -4.16 -2.42
C CYS A 23 4.88 -3.49 -3.20
N TYR A 24 4.41 -2.33 -2.73
CA TYR A 24 3.38 -1.55 -3.43
C TYR A 24 3.88 -1.03 -4.77
N ARG A 25 5.05 -0.37 -4.77
CA ARG A 25 5.64 0.25 -5.96
C ARG A 25 5.87 -0.75 -7.09
N ARG A 26 6.55 -1.88 -6.82
CA ARG A 26 6.81 -2.92 -7.83
C ARG A 26 5.52 -3.59 -8.32
N SER A 27 4.53 -3.77 -7.43
CA SER A 27 3.23 -4.31 -7.84
C SER A 27 2.49 -3.36 -8.78
N LEU A 28 2.54 -2.05 -8.51
CA LEU A 28 1.96 -1.02 -9.38
C LEU A 28 2.69 -0.93 -10.73
N GLU A 29 4.02 -0.99 -10.75
CA GLU A 29 4.81 -1.03 -11.99
C GLU A 29 4.40 -2.23 -12.88
N ILE A 30 4.25 -3.42 -12.28
CA ILE A 30 3.80 -4.63 -13.00
C ILE A 30 2.37 -4.44 -13.51
N ALA A 31 1.47 -3.88 -12.70
CA ALA A 31 0.09 -3.62 -13.10
C ALA A 31 0.02 -2.63 -14.28
N ALA A 32 0.78 -1.54 -14.22
CA ALA A 32 0.87 -0.55 -15.29
C ALA A 32 1.44 -1.16 -16.57
N ALA A 33 2.50 -1.94 -16.48
CA ALA A 33 3.09 -2.64 -17.63
C ALA A 33 2.16 -3.68 -18.29
N LYS A 34 1.06 -4.06 -17.61
CA LYS A 34 0.03 -4.98 -18.09
C LYS A 34 -1.29 -4.28 -18.41
N ASP A 35 -1.31 -2.94 -18.45
CA ASP A 35 -2.50 -2.11 -18.66
C ASP A 35 -3.67 -2.44 -17.71
N CYS A 36 -3.35 -2.87 -16.48
CA CYS A 36 -4.36 -3.10 -15.45
C CYS A 36 -4.86 -1.77 -14.91
N ARG A 37 -6.04 -1.32 -15.37
CA ARG A 37 -6.63 -0.03 -14.98
C ARG A 37 -7.12 0.03 -13.54
N THR A 38 -7.46 -1.12 -12.96
CA THR A 38 -7.90 -1.23 -11.56
C THR A 38 -7.08 -2.27 -10.81
N VAL A 39 -6.56 -1.90 -9.64
CA VAL A 39 -5.78 -2.78 -8.77
C VAL A 39 -6.31 -2.72 -7.35
N ALA A 40 -6.49 -3.87 -6.71
CA ALA A 40 -6.83 -3.97 -5.30
C ALA A 40 -5.64 -4.50 -4.49
N PHE A 41 -5.34 -3.84 -3.36
CA PHE A 41 -4.32 -4.28 -2.40
C PHE A 41 -4.96 -4.67 -1.08
N PRO A 42 -4.57 -5.81 -0.47
CA PRO A 42 -4.82 -6.04 0.95
C PRO A 42 -3.88 -5.17 1.79
N ALA A 43 -4.10 -5.12 3.11
CA ALA A 43 -3.14 -4.52 4.04
C ALA A 43 -1.88 -5.40 4.17
N ILE A 44 -0.90 -5.20 3.29
CA ILE A 44 0.32 -6.02 3.21
C ILE A 44 1.09 -5.95 4.53
N SER A 45 1.58 -7.12 4.98
CA SER A 45 2.36 -7.33 6.22
C SER A 45 1.65 -7.09 7.56
N THR A 46 0.38 -6.67 7.62
CA THR A 46 -0.30 -6.37 8.89
C THR A 46 -0.95 -7.57 9.58
N GLY A 47 -0.88 -8.76 8.97
CA GLY A 47 -1.36 -10.02 9.54
C GLY A 47 -0.27 -10.75 10.33
N VAL A 48 0.07 -11.98 9.92
CA VAL A 48 1.10 -12.83 10.55
C VAL A 48 2.48 -12.15 10.61
N TYR A 49 2.77 -11.22 9.69
CA TYR A 49 4.03 -10.47 9.65
C TYR A 49 4.08 -9.27 10.60
N ARG A 50 2.97 -8.98 11.30
CA ARG A 50 2.87 -8.08 12.46
C ARG A 50 3.37 -6.65 12.25
N TYR A 51 3.35 -6.15 11.01
CA TYR A 51 3.65 -4.73 10.75
C TYR A 51 2.58 -3.86 11.44
N PRO A 52 2.97 -2.85 12.24
CA PRO A 52 2.02 -1.94 12.87
C PRO A 52 1.09 -1.30 11.83
N LYS A 53 -0.22 -1.49 11.99
CA LYS A 53 -1.24 -1.06 11.01
C LYS A 53 -1.09 0.43 10.67
N ASP A 54 -0.92 1.29 11.67
CA ASP A 54 -0.76 2.74 11.46
C ASP A 54 0.41 3.08 10.54
N GLN A 55 1.58 2.49 10.79
CA GLN A 55 2.78 2.72 9.98
C GLN A 55 2.65 2.11 8.58
N ALA A 56 2.12 0.89 8.49
CA ALA A 56 1.91 0.21 7.21
C ALA A 56 0.94 0.97 6.31
N THR A 57 -0.14 1.50 6.86
CA THR A 57 -1.12 2.30 6.12
C THR A 57 -0.52 3.59 5.58
N GLN A 58 0.30 4.30 6.38
CA GLN A 58 0.99 5.50 5.90
C GLN A 58 1.92 5.19 4.72
N ILE A 59 2.67 4.10 4.80
CA ILE A 59 3.54 3.64 3.71
C ILE A 59 2.73 3.25 2.47
N ALA A 60 1.66 2.47 2.65
CA ALA A 60 0.81 2.00 1.57
C ALA A 60 0.17 3.17 0.81
N VAL A 61 -0.51 4.06 1.53
CA VAL A 61 -1.20 5.22 0.96
C VAL A 61 -0.22 6.21 0.34
N GLY A 62 0.88 6.53 1.04
CA GLY A 62 1.90 7.44 0.53
C GLY A 62 2.57 6.92 -0.74
N THR A 63 2.91 5.62 -0.78
CA THR A 63 3.54 5.01 -1.96
C THR A 63 2.59 4.97 -3.15
N VAL A 64 1.32 4.58 -2.93
CA VAL A 64 0.30 4.55 -3.98
C VAL A 64 0.04 5.95 -4.51
N SER A 65 -0.15 6.93 -3.63
CA SER A 65 -0.40 8.33 -4.02
C SER A 65 0.75 8.92 -4.84
N ALA A 66 2.00 8.68 -4.41
CA ALA A 66 3.17 9.12 -5.17
C ALA A 66 3.25 8.49 -6.57
N PHE A 67 2.91 7.20 -6.68
CA PHE A 67 2.94 6.48 -7.95
C PHE A 67 1.86 6.98 -8.93
N ILE A 68 0.60 7.08 -8.48
CA ILE A 68 -0.51 7.53 -9.35
C ILE A 68 -0.38 9.01 -9.72
N GLY A 69 0.32 9.82 -8.92
CA GLY A 69 0.67 11.20 -9.28
C GLY A 69 1.63 11.31 -10.47
N GLN A 70 2.29 10.21 -10.85
CA GLN A 70 3.30 10.16 -11.93
C GLN A 70 2.93 9.19 -13.06
N SER A 71 1.80 8.47 -12.95
CA SER A 71 1.38 7.45 -13.91
C SER A 71 -0.10 7.55 -14.23
N ILE A 72 -0.46 7.29 -15.48
CA ILE A 72 -1.87 7.22 -15.92
C ILE A 72 -2.54 5.87 -15.62
N VAL A 73 -1.76 4.82 -15.36
CA VAL A 73 -2.24 3.47 -15.04
C VAL A 73 -1.52 2.97 -13.78
N PRO A 74 -2.22 2.36 -12.79
CA PRO A 74 -3.68 2.15 -12.74
C PRO A 74 -4.45 3.45 -12.51
N GLU A 75 -5.66 3.54 -13.06
CA GLU A 75 -6.59 4.66 -12.86
C GLU A 75 -7.26 4.59 -11.49
N THR A 76 -7.49 3.37 -10.98
CA THR A 76 -8.16 3.13 -9.70
C THR A 76 -7.35 2.16 -8.84
N VAL A 77 -7.09 2.55 -7.60
CA VAL A 77 -6.50 1.68 -6.58
C VAL A 77 -7.49 1.50 -5.43
N ILE A 78 -7.74 0.26 -5.05
CA ILE A 78 -8.66 -0.12 -3.97
C ILE A 78 -7.83 -0.69 -2.81
N PHE A 79 -7.96 -0.12 -1.62
CA PHE A 79 -7.43 -0.73 -0.39
C PHE A 79 -8.47 -1.66 0.22
N CYS A 80 -8.33 -2.95 -0.03
CA CYS A 80 -9.24 -4.00 0.45
C CYS A 80 -8.91 -4.36 1.90
N CYS A 81 -9.54 -3.64 2.83
CA CYS A 81 -9.38 -3.84 4.27
C CYS A 81 -10.24 -5.02 4.74
N PHE A 82 -9.66 -5.91 5.56
CA PHE A 82 -10.36 -7.09 6.08
C PHE A 82 -11.37 -6.75 7.18
N ASP A 83 -11.08 -5.73 7.99
CA ASP A 83 -11.88 -5.30 9.13
C ASP A 83 -12.15 -3.78 9.08
N GLU A 84 -13.22 -3.37 9.75
CA GLU A 84 -13.68 -1.98 9.81
C GLU A 84 -12.65 -1.04 10.47
N PRO A 85 -11.97 -1.39 11.58
CA PRO A 85 -10.93 -0.54 12.15
C PRO A 85 -9.77 -0.24 11.18
N THR A 86 -9.39 -1.22 10.34
CA THR A 86 -8.38 -1.01 9.30
C THR A 86 -8.92 -0.12 8.20
N ALA A 87 -10.18 -0.30 7.79
CA ALA A 87 -10.83 0.56 6.80
C ALA A 87 -10.88 2.03 7.27
N GLU A 88 -11.28 2.29 8.52
CA GLU A 88 -11.29 3.63 9.13
C GLU A 88 -9.90 4.25 9.16
N LEU A 89 -8.86 3.46 9.44
CA LEU A 89 -7.48 3.92 9.39
C LEU A 89 -7.09 4.35 7.96
N TYR A 90 -7.34 3.53 6.95
CA TYR A 90 -7.08 3.90 5.55
C TYR A 90 -7.86 5.14 5.11
N GLN A 91 -9.14 5.23 5.47
CA GLN A 91 -9.98 6.40 5.16
C GLN A 91 -9.39 7.69 5.76
N ARG A 92 -8.95 7.65 7.02
CA ARG A 92 -8.31 8.81 7.67
C ARG A 92 -7.04 9.25 6.94
N VAL A 93 -6.18 8.30 6.57
CA VAL A 93 -4.91 8.63 5.88
C VAL A 93 -5.16 9.15 4.46
N VAL A 94 -6.08 8.55 3.71
CA VAL A 94 -6.46 9.04 2.38
C VAL A 94 -7.10 10.43 2.45
N ALA A 95 -7.98 10.68 3.42
CA ALA A 95 -8.61 11.99 3.60
C ALA A 95 -7.59 13.10 3.96
N ALA A 96 -6.46 12.74 4.59
CA ALA A 96 -5.39 13.68 4.88
C ALA A 96 -4.60 14.12 3.63
N LEU A 97 -4.52 13.29 2.57
CA LEU A 97 -3.85 13.65 1.31
C LEU A 97 -4.54 14.82 0.59
N GLY A 98 -5.87 14.86 0.61
CA GLY A 98 -6.64 15.91 -0.07
C GLY A 98 -6.62 17.28 0.63
N ARG A 99 -5.89 17.42 1.74
CA ARG A 99 -5.71 18.67 2.48
C ARG A 99 -4.33 19.32 2.26
N MET A 100 -3.50 18.71 1.40
CA MET A 100 -2.19 19.23 0.97
C MET A 100 -2.29 19.79 -0.45
#